data_AF-A0A0H3GZK7-F1
#
_entry.id   AF-A0A0H3GZK7-F1
#
_cell.length_a   1.000
_cell.length_b   1.000
_cell.length_c   1.000
_cell.angle_alpha   90.00
_cell.angle_beta   90.00
_cell.angle_gamma   90.00
#
_symmetry.space_group_name_H-M   'P 1'
#
loop_
_entity.id
_entity.type
_entity.pdbx_description
1 polymer ?
#
loop_
_entity_poly.entity_id
_entity_poly.type
_entity_poly.pdbx_seq_one_letter_code
_entity_poly.pdbx_strand_id
1 'polypeptide(L)'
;MEEKKAYGLVMVFVGVFVFLLVSIISYSLWRDRQVNAFMTTNRAWGIQCDTVSQAAWVIRDGERVDLQINYLPLYCSGYRFEARDDAGKVQRQLDKYSVYQHLSRQSH
;
A
#
# COMPACT_ATOMS: atom_id res chain seq x y z
N MET A 1 43.56 21.11 -21.90
CA MET A 1 42.50 20.25 -22.49
C MET A 1 41.86 19.34 -21.44
N GLU A 2 42.61 18.88 -20.42
CA GLU A 2 42.09 18.03 -19.33
C GLU A 2 41.00 18.67 -18.47
N GLU A 3 41.14 19.94 -18.07
CA GLU A 3 40.15 20.59 -17.19
C GLU A 3 38.73 20.54 -17.76
N LYS A 4 38.55 20.89 -19.06
CA LYS A 4 37.24 20.81 -19.73
C LYS A 4 36.65 19.39 -19.73
N LYS A 5 37.48 18.35 -19.83
CA LYS A 5 37.02 16.94 -19.75
C LYS A 5 36.59 16.58 -18.33
N ALA A 6 37.33 17.01 -17.31
CA ALA A 6 37.00 16.79 -15.91
C ALA A 6 35.68 17.48 -15.53
N TYR A 7 35.50 18.76 -15.90
CA TYR A 7 34.22 19.46 -15.71
C TYR A 7 33.05 18.76 -16.40
N GLY A 8 33.24 18.31 -17.65
CA GLY A 8 32.21 17.55 -18.38
C GLY A 8 31.81 16.26 -17.66
N LEU A 9 32.77 15.50 -17.14
CA LEU A 9 32.52 14.27 -16.37
C LEU A 9 31.77 14.56 -15.07
N VAL A 10 32.19 15.59 -14.31
CA VAL A 10 31.52 16.00 -13.07
C VAL A 10 30.07 16.40 -13.35
N MET A 11 29.80 17.16 -14.40
CA MET A 11 28.44 17.55 -14.79
C MET A 11 27.56 16.34 -15.13
N VAL A 12 28.12 15.31 -15.77
CA VAL A 12 27.40 14.05 -16.02
C VAL A 12 27.08 13.33 -14.70
N PHE A 13 28.04 13.20 -13.78
CA PHE A 13 27.79 12.58 -12.47
C PHE A 13 26.72 13.32 -11.67
N VAL A 14 26.79 14.65 -11.63
CA VAL A 14 25.77 15.48 -10.98
C VAL A 14 24.42 15.31 -11.67
N GLY A 15 24.37 15.28 -13.00
CA GLY A 15 23.14 15.04 -13.76
C GLY A 15 22.50 13.68 -13.45
N VAL A 16 23.29 12.60 -13.43
CA VAL A 16 22.83 11.26 -13.05
C VAL A 16 22.35 11.24 -11.60
N PHE A 17 23.09 11.86 -10.69
CA PHE A 17 22.72 11.93 -9.27
C PHE A 17 21.38 12.66 -9.06
N VAL A 18 21.20 13.82 -9.68
CA VAL A 18 19.94 14.57 -9.63
C VAL A 18 18.80 13.77 -10.25
N PHE A 19 19.02 13.11 -11.39
CA PHE A 19 18.01 12.25 -12.02
C PHE A 19 17.58 11.09 -11.10
N LEU A 20 18.52 10.44 -10.42
CA LEU A 20 18.23 9.39 -9.45
C LEU A 20 17.43 9.93 -8.26
N LEU A 21 17.80 11.10 -7.71
CA LEU A 21 17.05 11.72 -6.61
C LEU A 21 15.61 12.06 -7.02
N VAL A 22 15.42 12.70 -8.19
CA VAL A 22 14.08 13.01 -8.71
C VAL A 22 13.28 11.72 -8.91
N SER A 23 13.89 10.67 -9.45
CA SER A 23 13.23 9.37 -9.66
C SER A 23 12.75 8.75 -8.34
N ILE A 24 13.59 8.76 -7.30
CA ILE A 24 13.24 8.22 -5.98
C ILE A 24 12.11 9.04 -5.34
N ILE A 25 12.18 10.38 -5.40
CA ILE A 25 11.15 11.27 -4.85
C ILE A 25 9.83 11.13 -5.60
N SER A 26 9.86 11.07 -6.93
CA SER A 26 8.66 10.84 -7.74
C SER A 26 8.03 9.48 -7.43
N TYR A 27 8.86 8.45 -7.25
CA TYR A 27 8.39 7.11 -6.89
C TYR A 27 7.80 7.06 -5.48
N SER A 28 8.42 7.71 -4.49
CA SER A 28 7.89 7.77 -3.12
C SER A 28 6.56 8.52 -3.08
N LEU A 29 6.47 9.68 -3.72
CA LEU A 29 5.21 10.45 -3.82
C LEU A 29 4.10 9.67 -4.52
N TRP A 30 4.44 8.94 -5.58
CA TRP A 30 3.47 8.09 -6.27
C TRP A 30 2.98 6.93 -5.40
N ARG A 31 3.88 6.30 -4.65
CA ARG A 31 3.53 5.24 -3.68
C ARG A 31 2.65 5.80 -2.56
N ASP A 32 3.03 6.92 -1.95
CA ASP A 32 2.27 7.56 -0.87
C ASP A 32 0.88 7.96 -1.33
N ARG A 33 0.75 8.49 -2.56
CA ARG A 33 -0.54 8.80 -3.16
C ARG A 33 -1.43 7.56 -3.30
N GLN A 34 -0.87 6.42 -3.70
CA GLN A 34 -1.64 5.17 -3.80
C GLN A 34 -2.09 4.64 -2.43
N VAL A 35 -1.21 4.65 -1.43
CA VAL A 35 -1.54 4.22 -0.07
C VAL A 35 -2.63 5.12 0.52
N ASN A 36 -2.49 6.44 0.36
CA ASN A 36 -3.50 7.38 0.86
C ASN A 36 -4.85 7.19 0.16
N ALA A 37 -4.85 6.98 -1.16
CA ALA A 37 -6.08 6.68 -1.89
C ALA A 37 -6.73 5.37 -1.40
N PHE A 38 -5.93 4.32 -1.15
CA PHE A 38 -6.40 3.06 -0.60
C PHE A 38 -7.07 3.25 0.77
N MET A 39 -6.37 3.88 1.71
CA MET A 39 -6.88 4.16 3.06
C MET A 39 -8.15 5.03 3.05
N THR A 40 -8.19 6.04 2.17
CA THR A 40 -9.37 6.90 2.01
C THR A 40 -10.56 6.11 1.50
N THR A 41 -10.36 5.24 0.51
CA THR A 41 -11.45 4.38 0.02
C THR A 41 -11.89 3.37 1.08
N ASN A 42 -10.96 2.70 1.77
CA ASN A 42 -11.29 1.77 2.86
C ASN A 42 -12.15 2.45 3.93
N ARG A 43 -11.80 3.68 4.33
CA ARG A 43 -12.57 4.47 5.29
C ARG A 43 -13.98 4.78 4.80
N ALA A 44 -14.16 5.04 3.50
CA ALA A 44 -15.50 5.23 2.92
C ALA A 44 -16.35 3.95 2.96
N TRP A 45 -15.72 2.78 2.95
CA TRP A 45 -16.37 1.48 3.14
C TRP A 45 -16.50 1.07 4.61
N GLY A 46 -16.12 1.95 5.57
CA GLY A 46 -16.12 1.63 7.00
C GLY A 46 -15.02 0.67 7.44
N ILE A 47 -14.10 0.30 6.55
CA ILE A 47 -12.95 -0.55 6.84
C ILE A 47 -11.89 0.29 7.53
N GLN A 48 -11.46 -0.18 8.69
CA GLN A 48 -10.37 0.38 9.46
C GLN A 48 -9.19 -0.59 9.45
N CYS A 49 -7.98 -0.04 9.40
CA CYS A 49 -6.75 -0.79 9.48
C CYS A 49 -6.04 -0.39 10.77
N ASP A 50 -5.64 -1.37 11.57
CA ASP A 50 -4.81 -1.11 12.73
C ASP A 50 -3.41 -0.63 12.29
N THR A 51 -2.85 0.35 13.00
CA THR A 51 -1.56 0.96 12.66
C THR A 51 -0.38 0.04 13.00
N VAL A 52 -0.53 -0.80 14.02
CA VAL A 52 0.54 -1.69 14.49
C VAL A 52 0.43 -3.07 13.85
N SER A 53 -0.73 -3.72 14.00
CA SER A 53 -0.92 -5.09 13.50
C SER A 53 -1.25 -5.16 12.01
N GLN A 54 -1.60 -4.04 11.39
CA GLN A 54 -2.14 -3.98 10.02
C GLN A 54 -3.43 -4.76 9.82
N ALA A 55 -4.07 -5.29 10.87
CA ALA A 55 -5.31 -6.04 10.74
C ALA A 55 -6.43 -5.15 10.21
N ALA A 56 -7.18 -5.65 9.23
CA ALA A 56 -8.32 -4.97 8.64
C ALA A 56 -9.60 -5.39 9.36
N TRP A 57 -10.41 -4.44 9.80
CA TRP A 57 -11.65 -4.68 10.54
C TRP A 57 -12.71 -3.66 10.17
N VAL A 58 -13.97 -3.97 10.46
CA VAL A 58 -15.13 -3.11 10.19
C VAL A 58 -16.04 -3.13 11.41
N ILE A 59 -16.82 -2.05 11.61
CA ILE A 59 -17.86 -2.03 12.63
C ILE A 59 -19.16 -2.55 12.01
N ARG A 60 -19.70 -3.65 12.53
CA ARG A 60 -21.03 -4.18 12.17
C ARG A 60 -21.87 -4.26 13.43
N ASP A 61 -23.08 -3.72 13.39
CA ASP A 61 -24.04 -3.72 14.51
C ASP A 61 -23.46 -3.20 15.84
N GLY A 62 -22.49 -2.27 15.76
CA GLY A 62 -21.81 -1.68 16.92
C GLY A 62 -20.60 -2.48 17.43
N GLU A 63 -20.36 -3.68 16.91
CA GLU A 63 -19.22 -4.51 17.28
C GLU A 63 -18.09 -4.45 16.24
N ARG A 64 -16.85 -4.58 16.73
CA ARG A 64 -15.67 -4.71 15.85
C ARG A 64 -15.64 -6.14 15.30
N VAL A 65 -15.73 -6.26 13.99
CA VAL A 65 -15.60 -7.53 13.26
C VAL A 65 -14.34 -7.48 12.41
N ASP A 66 -13.40 -8.38 12.69
CA ASP A 66 -12.20 -8.53 11.86
C ASP A 66 -12.58 -9.09 10.49
N LEU A 67 -12.03 -8.50 9.44
CA LEU A 67 -12.36 -8.85 8.06
C LEU A 67 -11.67 -10.15 7.68
N GLN A 68 -12.44 -11.07 7.11
CA GLN A 68 -11.93 -12.35 6.64
C GLN A 68 -12.49 -12.67 5.26
N ILE A 69 -11.71 -13.39 4.46
CA ILE A 69 -12.13 -13.96 3.18
C ILE A 69 -11.74 -15.43 3.15
N ASN A 70 -12.70 -16.32 2.88
CA ASN A 70 -12.48 -17.76 2.90
C ASN A 70 -11.76 -18.25 4.19
N TYR A 71 -12.18 -17.73 5.36
CA TYR A 71 -11.60 -18.03 6.68
C TYR A 71 -10.16 -17.55 6.90
N LEU A 72 -9.62 -16.68 6.03
CA LEU A 72 -8.32 -16.06 6.22
C LEU A 72 -8.48 -14.60 6.67
N PRO A 73 -7.82 -14.18 7.78
CA PRO A 73 -7.81 -12.79 8.21
C PRO A 73 -7.14 -11.88 7.18
N LEU A 74 -7.75 -10.71 6.98
CA LEU A 74 -7.29 -9.69 6.06
C LEU A 74 -6.45 -8.64 6.78
N TYR A 75 -5.36 -8.26 6.12
CA TYR A 75 -4.44 -7.22 6.57
C TYR A 75 -4.28 -6.15 5.50
N CYS A 76 -4.14 -4.90 5.95
CA CYS A 76 -3.85 -3.76 5.10
C CYS A 76 -2.33 -3.63 4.89
N SER A 77 -1.87 -3.90 3.68
CA SER A 77 -0.44 -3.83 3.33
C SER A 77 -0.23 -2.78 2.25
N GLY A 78 0.17 -1.57 2.66
CA GLY A 78 0.35 -0.43 1.76
C GLY A 78 -0.94 -0.06 1.03
N TYR A 79 -1.05 -0.40 -0.25
CA TYR A 79 -2.18 -0.07 -1.13
C TYR A 79 -3.06 -1.28 -1.51
N ARG A 80 -2.89 -2.42 -0.84
CA ARG A 80 -3.61 -3.67 -1.12
C ARG A 80 -3.97 -4.43 0.15
N PHE A 81 -4.82 -5.44 0.01
CA PHE A 81 -5.13 -6.38 1.09
C PHE A 81 -4.27 -7.64 0.99
N GLU A 82 -3.87 -8.18 2.13
CA GLU A 82 -3.21 -9.48 2.25
C GLU A 82 -4.05 -10.41 3.10
N ALA A 83 -4.44 -11.55 2.55
CA ALA A 83 -4.93 -12.66 3.33
C ALA A 83 -3.71 -13.43 3.86
N ARG A 84 -3.55 -13.46 5.18
CA ARG A 84 -2.47 -14.19 5.85
C ARG A 84 -3.05 -15.40 6.57
N ASP A 85 -2.26 -16.45 6.70
CA ASP A 85 -2.58 -17.58 7.58
C ASP A 85 -2.22 -17.27 9.04
N ASP A 86 -2.53 -18.19 9.96
CA ASP A 86 -2.24 -18.06 11.39
C ASP A 86 -0.73 -17.97 11.69
N ALA A 87 0.12 -18.44 10.75
CA ALA A 87 1.57 -18.30 10.84
C ALA A 87 2.07 -16.93 10.33
N GLY A 88 1.17 -16.04 9.91
CA GLY A 88 1.48 -14.72 9.39
C GLY A 88 1.99 -14.71 7.94
N LYS A 89 1.96 -15.86 7.24
CA LYS A 89 2.43 -15.96 5.86
C LYS A 89 1.35 -15.45 4.92
N VAL A 90 1.74 -14.61 3.96
CA VAL A 90 0.84 -14.12 2.91
C VAL A 90 0.45 -15.29 2.01
N GLN A 91 -0.82 -15.70 2.10
CA GLN A 91 -1.41 -16.73 1.25
C GLN A 91 -1.94 -16.14 -0.05
N ARG A 92 -2.53 -14.95 0.04
CA ARG A 92 -3.11 -14.27 -1.14
C ARG A 92 -3.00 -12.77 -1.02
N GLN A 93 -2.55 -12.14 -2.10
CA GLN A 93 -2.71 -10.71 -2.28
C GLN A 93 -4.03 -10.45 -3.00
N LEU A 94 -4.81 -9.55 -2.44
CA LEU A 94 -6.15 -9.23 -2.91
C LEU A 94 -6.21 -7.77 -3.30
N ASP A 95 -6.78 -7.53 -4.47
CA ASP A 95 -7.10 -6.18 -4.91
C ASP A 95 -8.28 -5.64 -4.11
N LYS A 96 -8.29 -4.32 -3.87
CA LYS A 96 -9.36 -3.62 -3.13
C LYS A 96 -10.76 -3.95 -3.67
N TYR A 97 -10.94 -4.04 -5.00
CA TYR A 97 -12.24 -4.29 -5.61
C TYR A 97 -12.76 -5.69 -5.29
N SER A 98 -11.87 -6.68 -5.19
CA SER A 98 -12.24 -8.04 -4.83
C SER A 98 -12.73 -8.14 -3.39
N VAL A 99 -12.11 -7.40 -2.48
CA VAL A 99 -12.53 -7.34 -1.07
C VAL A 99 -13.85 -6.59 -0.92
N TYR A 100 -14.02 -5.45 -1.60
CA TYR A 100 -15.28 -4.70 -1.58
C TYR A 100 -16.45 -5.50 -2.15
N GLN A 101 -16.23 -6.24 -3.24
CA GLN A 101 -17.25 -7.12 -3.80
C GLN A 101 -17.57 -8.30 -2.88
N HIS A 102 -16.58 -8.81 -2.14
CA HIS A 102 -16.82 -9.85 -1.14
C HIS A 102 -17.66 -9.29 0.02
N LEU A 103 -17.32 -8.10 0.52
CA LEU A 103 -18.06 -7.45 1.61
C LEU A 103 -19.48 -7.07 1.22
N SER A 104 -19.70 -6.59 -0.01
CA SER A 104 -21.05 -6.29 -0.50
C SER A 104 -21.94 -7.53 -0.61
N ARG A 105 -21.36 -8.73 -0.72
CA ARG A 105 -22.09 -10.01 -0.75
C ARG A 105 -22.36 -10.59 0.64
N GLN A 106 -21.57 -10.19 1.64
CA GLN A 106 -21.86 -10.51 3.03
C GLN A 106 -22.99 -9.59 3.49
N SER A 107 -24.23 -10.02 3.26
CA SER A 107 -25.42 -9.34 3.79
C SER A 107 -25.29 -9.15 5.30
N HIS A 108 -25.68 -7.97 5.77
CA HIS A 108 -25.88 -7.61 7.19
C HIS A 108 -26.59 -8.73 7.95
#